data_AF-A0A958SUZ3-F1
#
_entry.id   AF-A0A958SUZ3-F1
#
_cell.length_a   1.000
_cell.length_b   1.000
_cell.length_c   1.000
_cell.angle_alpha   90.00
_cell.angle_beta   90.00
_cell.angle_gamma   90.00
#
_symmetry.space_group_name_H-M   'P 1'
#
loop_
_entity.id
_entity.type
_entity.pdbx_description
1 polymer ?
#
loop_
_entity_poly.entity_id
_entity_poly.type
_entity_poly.pdbx_seq_one_letter_code
_entity_poly.pdbx_strand_id
1 'polypeptide(L)'
;KTVFATEASKLPKGLKEKGKDLHWKQTLNNLSEADINELVSVFITNASLKDGSFFPQDKSKALIITQSLSEDGFVKEEADKLKIYNTFINESETDLIYIKPHPREITDYSQVYKAHDHVVVLPRLFPIELLNLLPQLYFDSGFTAFSTAIDNMTNIGKKTILGYDQFKTSK
;
A
#
# COMPACT_ATOMS: atom_id res chain seq x y z
N LYS A 1 -0.58 21.96 25.55
CA LYS A 1 -0.53 20.79 24.65
C LYS A 1 -0.05 21.25 23.29
N THR A 2 0.98 20.61 22.75
CA THR A 2 1.56 20.87 21.43
C THR A 2 0.67 20.24 20.36
N VAL A 3 0.52 20.91 19.22
CA VAL A 3 -0.19 20.41 18.03
C VAL A 3 0.85 20.20 16.94
N PHE A 4 0.93 18.97 16.44
CA PHE A 4 1.81 18.64 15.32
C PHE A 4 1.02 18.72 14.01
N ALA A 5 1.57 19.41 13.01
CA ALA A 5 0.92 19.59 11.71
C ALA A 5 1.96 19.55 10.59
N THR A 6 1.57 19.09 9.40
CA THR A 6 2.47 19.05 8.23
C THR A 6 3.07 20.42 7.90
N GLU A 7 2.31 21.48 8.15
CA GLU A 7 2.76 22.87 8.10
C GLU A 7 2.10 23.66 9.25
N ALA A 8 2.82 23.82 10.36
CA ALA A 8 2.34 24.54 11.54
C ALA A 8 2.00 26.01 11.24
N SER A 9 2.69 26.62 10.28
CA SER A 9 2.44 27.99 9.83
C SER A 9 1.04 28.20 9.24
N LYS A 10 0.42 27.14 8.70
CA LYS A 10 -0.93 27.14 8.10
C LYS A 10 -2.05 26.87 9.11
N LEU A 11 -1.73 26.60 10.37
CA LEU A 11 -2.76 26.38 11.39
C LEU A 11 -3.60 27.64 11.66
N PRO A 12 -4.86 27.50 12.13
CA PRO A 12 -5.66 28.63 12.58
C PRO A 12 -4.93 29.48 13.65
N LYS A 13 -5.22 30.78 13.72
CA LYS A 13 -4.46 31.76 14.52
C LYS A 13 -4.26 31.33 15.98
N GLY A 14 -5.29 30.78 16.64
CA GLY A 14 -5.22 30.29 18.02
C GLY A 14 -4.43 28.98 18.23
N LEU A 15 -4.04 28.31 17.15
CA LEU A 15 -3.27 27.07 17.17
C LEU A 15 -1.82 27.26 16.69
N LYS A 16 -1.50 28.34 15.96
CA LYS A 16 -0.14 28.62 15.48
C LYS A 16 0.89 28.66 16.62
N GLU A 17 0.54 29.28 17.74
CA GLU A 17 1.41 29.39 18.93
C GLU A 17 1.71 28.04 19.59
N LYS A 18 0.90 27.02 19.31
CA LYS A 18 1.06 25.65 19.82
C LYS A 18 1.51 24.67 18.74
N GLY A 19 1.66 25.16 17.50
CA GLY A 19 1.96 24.38 16.32
C GLY A 19 3.44 24.04 16.23
N LYS A 20 3.75 22.78 15.94
CA LYS A 20 5.08 22.33 15.50
C LYS A 20 4.96 21.58 14.19
N ASP A 21 5.93 21.79 13.31
CA ASP A 21 5.99 21.04 12.06
C ASP A 21 6.19 19.55 12.35
N LEU A 22 5.40 18.73 11.67
CA LEU A 22 5.46 17.29 11.72
C LEU A 22 6.15 16.78 10.47
N HIS A 23 7.44 16.51 10.58
CA HIS A 23 8.22 15.87 9.53
C HIS A 23 8.15 14.34 9.65
N TRP A 24 6.94 13.78 9.63
CA TRP A 24 6.72 12.35 9.93
C TRP A 24 7.53 11.42 9.01
N LYS A 25 7.73 11.79 7.74
CA LYS A 25 8.61 11.03 6.81
C LYS A 25 10.05 10.96 7.31
N GLN A 26 10.60 12.07 7.82
CA GLN A 26 11.94 12.09 8.42
C GLN A 26 11.98 11.31 9.73
N THR A 27 10.92 11.41 10.54
CA THR A 27 10.81 10.61 11.77
C THR A 27 10.82 9.12 11.46
N LEU A 28 10.05 8.67 10.46
CA LEU A 28 10.00 7.27 10.04
C LEU A 28 11.34 6.78 9.49
N ASN A 29 12.05 7.61 8.72
CA ASN A 29 13.36 7.27 8.17
C ASN A 29 14.48 7.17 9.22
N ASN A 30 14.29 7.76 10.40
CA ASN A 30 15.26 7.71 11.51
C ASN A 30 14.97 6.58 12.51
N LEU A 31 13.92 5.79 12.28
CA LEU A 31 13.61 4.65 13.14
C LEU A 31 14.67 3.56 13.00
N SER A 32 14.99 2.89 14.11
CA SER A 32 15.82 1.70 14.04
C SER A 32 15.07 0.55 13.37
N GLU A 33 15.81 -0.44 12.84
CA GLU A 33 15.20 -1.65 12.30
C GLU A 33 14.31 -2.37 13.34
N ALA A 34 14.71 -2.32 14.62
CA ALA A 34 13.89 -2.86 15.71
C ALA A 34 12.54 -2.13 15.85
N ASP A 35 12.55 -0.80 15.79
CA ASP A 35 11.33 0.02 15.86
C ASP A 35 10.42 -0.21 14.64
N ILE A 36 11.02 -0.31 13.44
CA ILE A 36 10.27 -0.60 12.21
C ILE A 36 9.61 -1.96 12.31
N ASN A 37 10.35 -2.99 12.76
CA ASN A 37 9.81 -4.32 12.95
C ASN A 37 8.71 -4.35 14.02
N GLU A 38 8.84 -3.58 15.11
CA GLU A 38 7.78 -3.43 16.11
C GLU A 38 6.52 -2.79 15.52
N LEU A 39 6.66 -1.71 14.75
CA LEU A 39 5.53 -1.04 14.08
C LEU A 39 4.81 -1.96 13.10
N VAL A 40 5.56 -2.67 12.26
CA VAL A 40 4.99 -3.61 11.28
C VAL A 40 4.29 -4.76 12.02
N SER A 41 4.81 -5.16 13.19
CA SER A 41 4.23 -6.24 13.99
C SER A 41 2.83 -5.95 14.54
N VAL A 42 2.41 -4.68 14.58
CA VAL A 42 1.04 -4.27 14.93
C VAL A 42 0.04 -4.72 13.87
N PHE A 43 0.47 -4.82 12.61
CA PHE A 43 -0.40 -5.16 11.49
C PHE A 43 -0.22 -6.60 11.00
N ILE A 44 1.02 -7.10 10.99
CA ILE A 44 1.38 -8.43 10.50
C ILE A 44 2.05 -9.17 11.65
N THR A 45 1.70 -10.43 11.88
CA THR A 45 2.25 -11.21 12.99
C THR A 45 3.79 -11.23 12.95
N ASN A 46 4.42 -10.86 14.07
CA ASN A 46 5.87 -10.68 14.21
C ASN A 46 6.71 -11.93 13.84
N ALA A 47 6.11 -13.13 13.91
CA ALA A 47 6.81 -14.39 13.63
C ALA A 47 7.31 -14.47 12.17
N SER A 48 6.46 -14.13 11.19
CA SER A 48 6.80 -14.22 9.76
C SER A 48 7.70 -13.10 9.26
N LEU A 49 7.77 -11.98 10.00
CA LEU A 49 8.69 -10.88 9.69
C LEU A 49 10.11 -11.22 10.16
N LYS A 50 10.25 -11.87 11.32
CA LYS A 50 11.56 -12.17 11.92
C LYS A 50 12.35 -13.26 11.21
N ASP A 51 11.68 -14.23 10.60
CA ASP A 51 12.32 -15.29 9.82
C ASP A 51 12.49 -14.92 8.34
N GLY A 52 12.07 -13.71 7.94
CA GLY A 52 12.11 -13.24 6.56
C GLY A 52 11.16 -13.97 5.62
N SER A 53 10.32 -14.89 6.14
CA SER A 53 9.42 -15.71 5.32
C SER A 53 8.28 -14.91 4.70
N PHE A 54 7.89 -13.80 5.33
CA PHE A 54 6.81 -12.96 4.82
C PHE A 54 7.25 -12.13 3.61
N PHE A 55 8.53 -11.79 3.50
CA PHE A 55 9.09 -11.05 2.36
C PHE A 55 10.42 -11.69 1.93
N PRO A 56 10.39 -12.89 1.32
CA PRO A 56 11.60 -13.68 1.07
C PRO A 56 12.52 -12.99 0.06
N GLN A 57 13.80 -12.86 0.39
CA GLN A 57 14.77 -12.10 -0.41
C GLN A 57 15.13 -12.77 -1.75
N ASP A 58 14.97 -14.09 -1.85
CA ASP A 58 15.29 -14.91 -3.01
C ASP A 58 14.15 -15.04 -4.04
N LYS A 59 13.02 -14.37 -3.80
CA LYS A 59 11.84 -14.40 -4.66
C LYS A 59 11.60 -13.05 -5.32
N SER A 60 11.23 -13.05 -6.59
CA SER A 60 10.68 -11.87 -7.26
C SER A 60 9.30 -11.53 -6.70
N LYS A 61 8.97 -10.23 -6.60
CA LYS A 61 7.76 -9.76 -5.93
C LYS A 61 7.06 -8.67 -6.72
N ALA A 62 5.73 -8.73 -6.80
CA ALA A 62 4.91 -7.64 -7.27
C ALA A 62 4.03 -7.07 -6.15
N LEU A 63 3.69 -5.77 -6.25
CA LEU A 63 2.74 -5.10 -5.35
C LEU A 63 1.54 -4.57 -6.12
N ILE A 64 0.34 -5.02 -5.78
CA ILE A 64 -0.92 -4.49 -6.32
C ILE A 64 -1.58 -3.61 -5.26
N ILE A 65 -1.75 -2.33 -5.58
CA ILE A 65 -2.48 -1.36 -4.75
C ILE A 65 -3.87 -1.22 -5.35
N THR A 66 -4.85 -1.76 -4.63
CA THR A 66 -6.26 -1.75 -5.05
C THR A 66 -6.90 -0.38 -4.79
N GLN A 67 -8.09 -0.19 -5.35
CA GLN A 67 -8.94 0.99 -5.22
C GLN A 67 -10.38 0.50 -5.06
N SER A 68 -11.22 1.28 -4.38
CA SER A 68 -12.65 1.01 -4.19
C SER A 68 -13.46 1.23 -5.48
N LEU A 69 -13.09 0.60 -6.59
CA LEU A 69 -13.62 0.89 -7.93
C LEU A 69 -15.11 0.65 -8.04
N SER A 70 -15.61 -0.49 -7.56
CA SER A 70 -17.05 -0.81 -7.58
C SER A 70 -17.83 0.02 -6.56
N GLU A 71 -17.24 0.22 -5.39
CA GLU A 71 -17.85 0.92 -4.25
C GLU A 71 -18.00 2.42 -4.53
N ASP A 72 -17.05 3.00 -5.27
CA ASP A 72 -17.09 4.40 -5.71
C ASP A 72 -17.77 4.58 -7.08
N GLY A 73 -18.27 3.50 -7.70
CA GLY A 73 -19.02 3.53 -8.95
C GLY A 73 -18.18 3.76 -10.22
N PHE A 74 -16.86 3.55 -10.17
CA PHE A 74 -15.98 3.57 -11.35
C PHE A 74 -16.21 2.37 -12.27
N VAL A 75 -16.64 1.25 -11.69
CA VAL A 75 -17.13 0.07 -12.44
C VAL A 75 -18.48 -0.33 -11.89
N LYS A 76 -19.29 -0.99 -12.73
CA LYS A 76 -20.67 -1.36 -12.37
C LYS A 76 -20.73 -2.49 -11.36
N GLU A 77 -19.92 -3.52 -11.58
CA GLU A 77 -19.96 -4.76 -10.80
C GLU A 77 -18.59 -5.08 -10.19
N GLU A 78 -18.58 -5.77 -9.04
CA GLU A 78 -17.34 -6.27 -8.42
C GLU A 78 -16.56 -7.17 -9.39
N ALA A 79 -17.24 -7.96 -10.21
CA ALA A 79 -16.59 -8.81 -11.21
C ALA A 79 -15.75 -8.02 -12.22
N ASP A 80 -16.14 -6.79 -12.58
CA ASP A 80 -15.35 -5.96 -13.50
C ASP A 80 -14.11 -5.38 -12.81
N LYS A 81 -14.22 -5.05 -11.52
CA LYS A 81 -13.06 -4.70 -10.67
C LYS A 81 -12.07 -5.88 -10.58
N LEU A 82 -12.57 -7.09 -10.34
CA LEU A 82 -11.74 -8.29 -10.24
C LEU A 82 -11.04 -8.63 -11.56
N LYS A 83 -11.65 -8.38 -12.72
CA LYS A 83 -10.98 -8.53 -14.03
C LYS A 83 -9.72 -7.67 -14.13
N ILE A 84 -9.79 -6.41 -13.68
CA ILE A 84 -8.63 -5.49 -13.68
C ILE A 84 -7.51 -6.05 -12.80
N TYR A 85 -7.81 -6.50 -11.58
CA TYR A 85 -6.79 -7.04 -10.69
C TYR A 85 -6.24 -8.39 -11.15
N ASN A 86 -7.05 -9.23 -11.80
CA ASN A 86 -6.57 -10.44 -12.45
C ASN A 86 -5.61 -10.14 -13.60
N THR A 87 -5.86 -9.08 -14.37
CA THR A 87 -4.90 -8.61 -15.39
C THR A 87 -3.57 -8.24 -14.76
N PHE A 88 -3.56 -7.47 -13.66
CA PHE A 88 -2.31 -7.14 -12.96
C PHE A 88 -1.58 -8.37 -12.40
N ILE A 89 -2.32 -9.35 -11.87
CA ILE A 89 -1.74 -10.61 -11.39
C ILE A 89 -1.03 -11.32 -12.54
N ASN A 90 -1.68 -11.46 -13.69
CA ASN A 90 -1.12 -12.13 -14.86
C ASN A 90 0.08 -11.37 -15.47
N GLU A 91 0.04 -10.04 -15.47
CA GLU A 91 1.12 -9.19 -16.01
C GLU A 91 2.33 -9.07 -15.07
N SER A 92 2.19 -9.46 -13.80
CA SER A 92 3.27 -9.33 -12.83
C SER A 92 4.47 -10.22 -13.15
N GLU A 93 4.21 -11.45 -13.60
CA GLU A 93 5.21 -12.48 -13.91
C GLU A 93 6.26 -12.68 -12.79
N THR A 94 5.85 -12.53 -11.52
CA THR A 94 6.71 -12.69 -10.33
C THR A 94 6.36 -13.93 -9.50
N ASP A 95 7.30 -14.39 -8.68
CA ASP A 95 7.11 -15.53 -7.77
C ASP A 95 6.02 -15.28 -6.71
N LEU A 96 5.94 -14.05 -6.21
CA LEU A 96 4.98 -13.65 -5.17
C LEU A 96 4.30 -12.33 -5.51
N ILE A 97 2.99 -12.24 -5.24
CA ILE A 97 2.19 -11.05 -5.50
C ILE A 97 1.55 -10.60 -4.20
N TYR A 98 1.86 -9.38 -3.77
CA TYR A 98 1.28 -8.77 -2.59
C TYR A 98 0.13 -7.88 -3.00
N ILE A 99 -1.07 -8.13 -2.48
CA ILE A 99 -2.22 -7.26 -2.66
C ILE A 99 -2.38 -6.41 -1.42
N LYS A 100 -2.38 -5.08 -1.59
CA LYS A 100 -2.71 -4.12 -0.54
C LYS A 100 -4.12 -3.58 -0.78
N PRO A 101 -5.13 -4.03 0.00
CA PRO A 101 -6.49 -3.54 -0.10
C PRO A 101 -6.60 -2.04 0.19
N HIS A 102 -7.48 -1.32 -0.50
CA HIS A 102 -7.81 0.05 -0.13
C HIS A 102 -8.64 0.03 1.18
N PRO A 103 -8.42 0.95 2.14
CA PRO A 103 -9.11 0.91 3.43
C PRO A 103 -10.65 0.94 3.36
N ARG A 104 -11.19 1.61 2.34
CA ARG A 104 -12.65 1.75 2.09
C ARG A 104 -13.25 0.58 1.31
N GLU A 105 -12.41 -0.32 0.80
CA GLU A 105 -12.87 -1.42 -0.05
C GLU A 105 -13.52 -2.51 0.78
N ILE A 106 -14.59 -3.12 0.26
CA ILE A 106 -15.34 -4.16 0.99
C ILE A 106 -14.93 -5.57 0.58
N THR A 107 -14.44 -5.75 -0.65
CA THR A 107 -13.99 -7.04 -1.20
C THR A 107 -12.94 -7.68 -0.30
N ASP A 108 -13.13 -8.97 0.01
CA ASP A 108 -12.17 -9.77 0.76
C ASP A 108 -11.27 -10.57 -0.20
N TYR A 109 -10.18 -9.95 -0.62
CA TYR A 109 -9.19 -10.56 -1.51
C TYR A 109 -8.57 -11.84 -0.94
N SER A 110 -8.56 -12.00 0.39
CA SER A 110 -8.01 -13.22 1.01
C SER A 110 -8.88 -14.45 0.70
N GLN A 111 -10.19 -14.26 0.54
CA GLN A 111 -11.11 -15.31 0.10
C GLN A 111 -11.08 -15.48 -1.41
N VAL A 112 -11.05 -14.37 -2.17
CA VAL A 112 -11.01 -14.41 -3.64
C VAL A 112 -9.81 -15.18 -4.15
N TYR A 113 -8.63 -14.94 -3.57
CA TYR A 113 -7.37 -15.55 -4.01
C TYR A 113 -6.89 -16.68 -3.08
N LYS A 114 -7.77 -17.24 -2.25
CA LYS A 114 -7.42 -18.32 -1.30
C LYS A 114 -6.75 -19.54 -1.95
N ALA A 115 -7.10 -19.84 -3.19
CA ALA A 115 -6.53 -20.95 -3.96
C ALA A 115 -5.23 -20.59 -4.72
N HIS A 116 -4.75 -19.34 -4.60
CA HIS A 116 -3.54 -18.86 -5.28
C HIS A 116 -2.39 -18.76 -4.27
N ASP A 117 -1.59 -19.82 -4.15
CA ASP A 117 -0.52 -19.90 -3.15
C ASP A 117 0.58 -18.83 -3.30
N HIS A 118 0.66 -18.18 -4.47
CA HIS A 118 1.60 -17.10 -4.77
C HIS A 118 1.04 -15.70 -4.47
N VAL A 119 -0.23 -15.58 -4.05
CA VAL A 119 -0.88 -14.31 -3.73
C VAL A 119 -0.98 -14.12 -2.22
N VAL A 120 -0.37 -13.06 -1.72
CA VAL A 120 -0.39 -12.67 -0.31
C VAL A 120 -1.20 -11.40 -0.15
N VAL A 121 -2.29 -11.45 0.62
CA VAL A 121 -3.13 -10.27 0.86
C VAL A 121 -2.71 -9.61 2.16
N LEU A 122 -2.23 -8.36 2.07
CA LEU A 122 -1.89 -7.55 3.23
C LEU A 122 -3.15 -7.14 4.00
N PRO A 123 -3.04 -6.92 5.32
CA PRO A 123 -4.16 -6.39 6.10
C PRO A 123 -4.69 -5.09 5.50
N ARG A 124 -6.02 -4.93 5.44
CA ARG A 124 -6.68 -3.75 4.85
C ARG A 124 -6.22 -2.42 5.44
N LEU A 125 -5.93 -2.40 6.75
CA LEU A 125 -5.48 -1.22 7.48
C LEU A 125 -3.95 -1.06 7.49
N PHE A 126 -3.21 -1.94 6.83
CA PHE A 126 -1.76 -1.85 6.72
C PHE A 126 -1.36 -0.54 5.99
N PRO A 127 -0.60 0.36 6.64
CA PRO A 127 -0.10 1.57 5.99
C PRO A 127 0.97 1.19 4.97
N ILE A 128 0.73 1.53 3.71
CA ILE A 128 1.62 1.12 2.61
C ILE A 128 3.02 1.73 2.74
N GLU A 129 3.10 2.89 3.38
CA GLU A 129 4.35 3.60 3.66
C GLU A 129 5.33 2.75 4.48
N LEU A 130 4.84 1.82 5.31
CA LEU A 130 5.71 0.93 6.08
C LEU A 130 6.52 -0.02 5.17
N LEU A 131 6.03 -0.34 3.97
CA LEU A 131 6.78 -1.16 3.02
C LEU A 131 8.07 -0.45 2.56
N ASN A 132 8.06 0.89 2.46
CA ASN A 132 9.27 1.65 2.11
C ASN A 132 10.33 1.64 3.22
N LEU A 133 9.93 1.38 4.47
CA LEU A 133 10.81 1.41 5.63
C LEU A 133 11.49 0.06 5.87
N LEU A 134 10.90 -1.04 5.38
CA LEU A 134 11.45 -2.38 5.55
C LEU A 134 12.78 -2.50 4.80
N PRO A 135 13.91 -2.71 5.50
CA PRO A 135 15.20 -2.85 4.87
C PRO A 135 15.18 -4.00 3.86
N GLN A 136 15.81 -3.79 2.70
CA GLN A 136 15.97 -4.82 1.65
C GLN A 136 14.65 -5.33 1.04
N LEU A 137 13.48 -4.78 1.40
CA LEU A 137 12.24 -5.09 0.69
C LEU A 137 12.22 -4.36 -0.65
N TYR A 138 12.17 -5.12 -1.74
CA TYR A 138 12.03 -4.61 -3.09
C TYR A 138 10.97 -5.39 -3.87
N PHE A 139 10.20 -4.67 -4.69
CA PHE A 139 9.24 -5.23 -5.62
C PHE A 139 9.71 -4.94 -7.06
N ASP A 140 9.78 -5.98 -7.89
CA ASP A 140 10.13 -5.89 -9.30
C ASP A 140 9.12 -5.04 -10.08
N SER A 141 7.84 -5.20 -9.74
CA SER A 141 6.73 -4.51 -10.36
C SER A 141 5.66 -4.05 -9.35
N GLY A 142 4.99 -2.96 -9.68
CA GLY A 142 3.88 -2.43 -8.90
C GLY A 142 2.74 -2.01 -9.82
N PHE A 143 1.51 -2.29 -9.41
CA PHE A 143 0.30 -2.04 -10.19
C PHE A 143 -0.73 -1.28 -9.38
N THR A 144 -1.42 -0.34 -10.02
CA THR A 144 -2.60 0.30 -9.45
C THR A 144 -3.52 0.81 -10.55
N ALA A 145 -4.82 0.94 -10.25
CA ALA A 145 -5.71 1.70 -11.13
C ALA A 145 -5.26 3.18 -11.21
N PHE A 146 -5.20 3.90 -10.08
CA PHE A 146 -4.81 5.32 -10.07
C PHE A 146 -4.38 5.85 -8.67
N SER A 147 -3.76 5.01 -7.83
CA SER A 147 -3.38 5.40 -6.47
C SER A 147 -2.11 6.25 -6.45
N THR A 148 -2.16 7.44 -5.84
CA THR A 148 -0.96 8.26 -5.58
C THR A 148 0.00 7.61 -4.59
N ALA A 149 -0.43 6.56 -3.88
CA ALA A 149 0.45 5.82 -2.98
C ALA A 149 1.60 5.16 -3.75
N ILE A 150 1.35 4.67 -4.97
CA ILE A 150 2.38 4.03 -5.79
C ILE A 150 3.52 5.00 -6.14
N ASP A 151 3.21 6.28 -6.31
CA ASP A 151 4.19 7.31 -6.66
C ASP A 151 5.19 7.52 -5.51
N ASN A 152 4.71 7.43 -4.27
CA ASN A 152 5.52 7.55 -3.06
C ASN A 152 6.34 6.29 -2.75
N MET A 153 6.12 5.17 -3.44
CA MET A 153 6.89 3.94 -3.24
C MET A 153 8.27 4.06 -3.91
N THR A 154 9.33 3.95 -3.12
CA THR A 154 10.72 4.06 -3.61
C THR A 154 11.35 2.69 -3.85
N ASN A 155 10.71 1.63 -3.38
CA ASN A 155 11.19 0.25 -3.46
C ASN A 155 10.44 -0.59 -4.52
N ILE A 156 9.95 0.06 -5.58
CA ILE A 156 9.30 -0.60 -6.72
C ILE A 156 10.07 -0.26 -7.98
N GLY A 157 10.46 -1.28 -8.76
CA GLY A 157 11.14 -1.13 -10.05
C GLY A 157 10.23 -0.54 -11.13
N LYS A 158 9.37 -1.37 -11.70
CA LYS A 158 8.42 -0.97 -12.76
C LYS A 158 7.06 -0.62 -12.15
N LYS A 159 6.54 0.57 -12.41
CA LYS A 159 5.19 0.98 -11.99
C LYS A 159 4.24 1.01 -13.18
N THR A 160 3.14 0.27 -13.10
CA THR A 160 2.05 0.26 -14.08
C THR A 160 0.82 0.91 -13.46
N ILE A 161 0.35 1.99 -14.07
CA ILE A 161 -0.79 2.78 -13.59
C ILE A 161 -1.76 2.92 -14.77
N LEU A 162 -3.01 2.47 -14.61
CA LEU A 162 -4.02 2.64 -15.68
C LEU A 162 -4.36 4.13 -15.87
N GLY A 163 -4.45 4.86 -14.77
CA GLY A 163 -4.79 6.29 -14.75
C GLY A 163 -6.29 6.51 -14.56
N TYR A 164 -6.62 7.59 -13.85
CA TYR A 164 -8.00 7.92 -13.48
C TYR A 164 -8.89 8.17 -14.69
N ASP A 165 -8.33 8.74 -15.76
CA ASP A 165 -9.09 9.12 -16.96
C ASP A 165 -9.70 7.92 -17.68
N GLN A 166 -9.13 6.71 -17.53
CA GLN A 166 -9.71 5.48 -18.08
C GLN A 166 -11.06 5.11 -17.43
N PHE A 167 -11.35 5.68 -16.25
CA PHE A 167 -12.57 5.42 -15.49
C PHE A 167 -13.56 6.59 -15.52
N LYS A 168 -13.22 7.68 -16.22
CA LYS A 168 -14.18 8.75 -16.50
C LYS A 168 -15.15 8.26 -17.57
N THR A 169 -16.31 7.78 -17.17
CA THR A 169 -17.44 7.67 -18.10
C THR A 169 -17.85 9.07 -18.53
N SER A 170 -17.88 9.32 -19.86
CA SER A 170 -18.53 10.50 -20.42
C SER A 170 -19.94 10.58 -19.85
N LYS A 171 -20.21 11.60 -19.03
CA LYS A 171 -21.55 11.91 -18.55
C LYS A 171 -22.49 12.21 -19.70
#